data_AF-A0A399SHK9-F1
#
_entry.id   AF-A0A399SHK9-F1
#
_cell.length_a   1.000
_cell.length_b   1.000
_cell.length_c   1.000
_cell.angle_alpha   90.00
_cell.angle_beta   90.00
_cell.angle_gamma   90.00
#
_symmetry.space_group_name_H-M   'P 1'
#
loop_
_entity.id
_entity.type
_entity.pdbx_description
1 polymer ?
#
loop_
_entity_poly.entity_id
_entity_poly.type
_entity_poly.pdbx_seq_one_letter_code
_entity_poly.pdbx_strand_id
1 'polypeptide(L)'
;MTFKKYISTVLNGIFILTTLLFALDGLTSFEIKSQAIKSFTYFGIIVLTPLTLIWNLWTFKTGKWKIIGSTIPTLTIIGILIIGHLKIAFSSSAWRTQKVIYQNGHLDFKKVEFQMQDVGALGYNKRIVEVIYLTDLFMIVSPVEKDIDDRVEWVKVDKEVNELGLKFL
;
A
#
# COMPACT_ATOMS: atom_id res chain seq x y z
N MET A 1 -33.89 -7.24 11.72
CA MET A 1 -33.57 -5.94 11.08
C MET A 1 -32.21 -5.39 11.51
N THR A 2 -31.79 -5.64 12.75
CA THR A 2 -30.50 -5.25 13.34
C THR A 2 -29.28 -5.97 12.74
N PHE A 3 -29.38 -7.27 12.46
CA PHE A 3 -28.24 -8.05 11.95
C PHE A 3 -27.73 -7.59 10.57
N LYS A 4 -28.64 -7.38 9.59
CA LYS A 4 -28.27 -6.85 8.26
C LYS A 4 -27.63 -5.47 8.34
N LYS A 5 -28.13 -4.61 9.24
CA LYS A 5 -27.57 -3.28 9.49
C LYS A 5 -26.14 -3.38 10.03
N TYR A 6 -25.90 -4.27 11.00
CA TYR A 6 -24.55 -4.50 11.55
C TYR A 6 -23.57 -4.97 10.47
N ILE A 7 -23.94 -5.97 9.67
CA ILE A 7 -23.11 -6.45 8.56
C ILE A 7 -22.80 -5.32 7.58
N SER A 8 -23.80 -4.54 7.17
CA SER A 8 -23.57 -3.38 6.29
C SER A 8 -22.59 -2.39 6.92
N THR A 9 -22.72 -2.07 8.20
CA THR A 9 -21.82 -1.14 8.87
C THR A 9 -20.38 -1.67 8.89
N VAL A 10 -20.18 -2.94 9.24
CA VAL A 10 -18.85 -3.56 9.26
C VAL A 10 -18.25 -3.62 7.86
N LEU A 11 -19.00 -4.12 6.87
CA LEU A 11 -18.54 -4.24 5.49
C LEU A 11 -18.15 -2.89 4.90
N ASN A 12 -18.99 -1.86 5.06
CA ASN A 12 -18.69 -0.52 4.57
C ASN A 12 -17.51 0.10 5.33
N GLY A 13 -17.38 -0.14 6.64
CA GLY A 13 -16.23 0.32 7.43
C GLY A 13 -14.90 -0.27 6.93
N ILE A 14 -14.86 -1.60 6.74
CA ILE A 14 -13.68 -2.29 6.19
C ILE A 14 -13.39 -1.80 4.77
N PHE A 15 -14.42 -1.65 3.94
CA PHE A 15 -14.26 -1.18 2.56
C PHE A 15 -13.71 0.25 2.49
N ILE A 16 -14.22 1.17 3.32
CA ILE A 16 -13.73 2.55 3.40
C ILE A 16 -12.27 2.58 3.86
N LEU A 17 -11.92 1.81 4.90
CA LEU A 17 -10.53 1.72 5.37
C LEU A 17 -9.60 1.17 4.29
N THR A 18 -10.03 0.11 3.60
CA THR A 18 -9.27 -0.50 2.49
C THR A 18 -9.06 0.48 1.35
N THR A 19 -10.12 1.21 0.97
CA THR A 19 -10.07 2.24 -0.09
C THR A 19 -9.14 3.39 0.30
N LEU A 20 -9.19 3.83 1.56
CA LEU A 20 -8.31 4.88 2.06
C LEU A 20 -6.83 4.45 2.04
N LEU A 21 -6.53 3.25 2.53
CA LEU A 21 -5.16 2.70 2.50
C LEU A 21 -4.64 2.54 1.07
N PHE A 22 -5.49 2.06 0.15
CA PHE A 22 -5.14 1.93 -1.26
C PHE A 22 -4.84 3.30 -1.89
N ALA A 23 -5.67 4.31 -1.61
CA ALA A 23 -5.47 5.66 -2.11
C ALA A 23 -4.19 6.30 -1.56
N LEU A 24 -3.89 6.11 -0.27
CA LEU A 24 -2.66 6.61 0.35
C LEU A 24 -1.43 5.96 -0.28
N ASP A 25 -1.39 4.62 -0.36
CA ASP A 25 -0.25 3.87 -0.94
C ASP A 25 -0.06 4.13 -2.44
N GLY A 26 -1.16 4.29 -3.19
CA GLY A 26 -1.11 4.41 -4.64
C GLY A 26 -0.94 5.84 -5.17
N LEU A 27 -1.31 6.86 -4.40
CA LEU A 27 -1.35 8.26 -4.89
C LEU A 27 -0.42 9.22 -4.13
N THR A 28 0.24 8.76 -3.07
CA THR A 28 1.10 9.61 -2.24
C THR A 28 2.44 8.94 -1.95
N SER A 29 3.34 9.66 -1.27
CA SER A 29 4.61 9.12 -0.77
C SER A 29 4.44 8.18 0.43
N PHE A 30 3.24 8.07 1.01
CA PHE A 30 2.96 7.14 2.09
C PHE A 30 2.87 5.73 1.52
N GLU A 31 3.66 4.80 2.03
CA GLU A 31 3.68 3.42 1.59
C GLU A 31 3.44 2.43 2.73
N ILE A 32 2.78 1.32 2.38
CA ILE A 32 2.55 0.18 3.25
C ILE A 32 3.78 -0.73 3.21
N LYS A 33 4.53 -0.77 4.31
CA LYS A 33 5.69 -1.66 4.50
C LYS A 33 5.27 -3.10 4.76
N SER A 34 4.19 -3.29 5.52
CA SER A 34 3.73 -4.63 5.89
C SER A 34 3.14 -5.37 4.69
N GLN A 35 3.74 -6.51 4.32
CA GLN A 35 3.22 -7.38 3.26
C GLN A 35 1.77 -7.79 3.50
N ALA A 36 1.42 -8.16 4.73
CA ALA A 36 0.07 -8.60 5.06
C ALA A 36 -0.96 -7.47 4.80
N ILE A 37 -0.64 -6.25 5.23
CA ILE A 37 -1.52 -5.09 5.04
C ILE A 37 -1.57 -4.71 3.56
N LYS A 38 -0.45 -4.71 2.85
CA LYS A 38 -0.42 -4.35 1.43
C LYS A 38 -1.21 -5.36 0.59
N SER A 39 -0.98 -6.66 0.78
CA SER A 39 -1.74 -7.70 0.11
C SER A 39 -3.23 -7.65 0.46
N PHE A 40 -3.58 -7.47 1.74
CA PHE A 40 -4.98 -7.26 2.15
C PHE A 40 -5.60 -6.04 1.46
N THR A 41 -4.86 -4.94 1.34
CA THR A 41 -5.36 -3.70 0.76
C THR A 41 -5.60 -3.85 -0.75
N TYR A 42 -4.64 -4.40 -1.48
CA TYR A 42 -4.68 -4.53 -2.94
C TYR A 42 -5.59 -5.66 -3.42
N PHE A 43 -5.60 -6.83 -2.77
CA PHE A 43 -6.60 -7.85 -3.10
C PHE A 43 -7.98 -7.51 -2.52
N GLY A 44 -8.01 -6.88 -1.36
CA GLY A 44 -9.22 -6.39 -0.72
C GLY A 44 -9.95 -5.39 -1.60
N ILE A 45 -9.27 -4.44 -2.25
CA ILE A 45 -9.96 -3.50 -3.15
C ILE A 45 -10.61 -4.23 -4.33
N ILE A 46 -9.98 -5.28 -4.87
CA ILE A 46 -10.54 -6.05 -5.99
C ILE A 46 -11.79 -6.84 -5.54
N VAL A 47 -11.76 -7.46 -4.37
CA VAL A 47 -12.83 -8.35 -3.89
C VAL A 47 -13.94 -7.58 -3.16
N LEU A 48 -13.58 -6.69 -2.24
CA LEU A 48 -14.54 -5.95 -1.41
C LEU A 48 -15.35 -4.95 -2.22
N THR A 49 -14.81 -4.40 -3.30
CA THR A 49 -15.56 -3.43 -4.12
C THR A 49 -16.84 -4.01 -4.71
N PRO A 50 -16.80 -5.09 -5.53
CA PRO A 50 -18.04 -5.69 -6.05
C PRO A 50 -18.91 -6.27 -4.94
N LEU A 51 -18.31 -6.85 -3.88
CA LEU A 51 -19.05 -7.39 -2.74
C LEU A 51 -19.86 -6.30 -2.02
N THR A 52 -19.24 -5.16 -1.72
CA THR A 52 -19.87 -4.03 -1.03
C THR A 52 -20.94 -3.38 -1.89
N LEU A 53 -20.69 -3.24 -3.20
CA LEU A 53 -21.68 -2.72 -4.15
C LEU A 53 -22.94 -3.59 -4.17
N ILE A 54 -22.80 -4.89 -4.40
CA ILE A 54 -23.92 -5.84 -4.46
C ILE A 54 -24.66 -5.87 -3.12
N TRP A 55 -23.92 -5.92 -2.00
CA TRP A 55 -24.50 -5.94 -0.66
C TRP A 55 -25.34 -4.68 -0.36
N ASN A 56 -24.83 -3.49 -0.73
CA ASN A 56 -25.52 -2.23 -0.50
C ASN A 56 -26.78 -2.10 -1.36
N LEU A 57 -26.72 -2.54 -2.62
CA LEU A 57 -27.88 -2.55 -3.53
C LEU A 57 -28.99 -3.50 -3.06
N TRP A 58 -28.64 -4.63 -2.45
CA TRP A 58 -29.60 -5.58 -1.87
C TRP A 58 -30.15 -5.09 -0.53
N THR A 59 -29.29 -4.59 0.37
CA THR A 59 -29.67 -4.38 1.78
C THR A 59 -30.46 -3.09 2.00
N PHE A 60 -30.11 -1.98 1.33
CA PHE A 60 -30.79 -0.71 1.55
C PHE A 60 -32.16 -0.70 0.87
N LYS A 61 -33.22 -0.36 1.61
CA LYS A 61 -34.60 -0.41 1.07
C LYS A 61 -34.95 0.78 0.18
N THR A 62 -34.50 1.98 0.55
CA THR A 62 -34.85 3.23 -0.14
C THR A 62 -33.80 3.60 -1.19
N GLY A 63 -34.23 4.14 -2.34
CA GLY A 63 -33.35 4.57 -3.43
C GLY A 63 -32.24 5.54 -2.99
N LYS A 64 -32.54 6.51 -2.11
CA LYS A 64 -31.54 7.48 -1.61
C LYS A 64 -30.33 6.80 -0.95
N TRP A 65 -30.58 5.88 -0.01
CA TRP A 65 -29.51 5.14 0.67
C TRP A 65 -28.79 4.14 -0.24
N LYS A 66 -29.48 3.56 -1.22
CA LYS A 66 -28.83 2.73 -2.25
C LYS A 66 -27.81 3.53 -3.05
N ILE A 67 -28.17 4.75 -3.46
CA ILE A 67 -27.27 5.64 -4.21
C ILE A 67 -26.06 6.00 -3.34
N ILE A 68 -26.29 6.57 -2.15
CA ILE A 68 -25.20 7.01 -1.25
C ILE A 68 -24.24 5.85 -0.93
N GLY A 69 -24.78 4.67 -0.58
CA GLY A 69 -23.95 3.51 -0.26
C GLY A 69 -23.23 2.89 -1.46
N SER A 70 -23.69 3.16 -2.69
CA SER A 70 -23.10 2.59 -3.90
C SER A 70 -22.14 3.52 -4.63
N THR A 71 -22.16 4.83 -4.32
CA THR A 71 -21.31 5.83 -4.98
C THR A 71 -19.83 5.48 -4.87
N ILE A 72 -19.32 5.27 -3.65
CA ILE A 72 -17.89 4.99 -3.44
C ILE A 72 -17.48 3.67 -4.11
N PRO A 73 -18.15 2.52 -3.90
CA PRO A 73 -17.83 1.30 -4.62
C PRO A 73 -17.85 1.46 -6.14
N THR A 74 -18.82 2.19 -6.69
CA THR A 74 -18.92 2.40 -8.14
C THR A 74 -17.72 3.20 -8.67
N LEU A 75 -17.33 4.28 -8.00
CA LEU A 75 -16.14 5.05 -8.35
C LEU A 75 -14.87 4.21 -8.24
N THR A 76 -14.76 3.36 -7.22
CA THR A 76 -13.64 2.43 -7.06
C THR A 76 -13.59 1.41 -8.20
N ILE A 77 -14.72 0.86 -8.67
CA ILE A 77 -14.75 -0.02 -9.86
C ILE A 77 -14.18 0.71 -11.08
N ILE A 78 -14.63 1.94 -11.33
CA ILE A 78 -14.13 2.74 -12.47
C ILE A 78 -12.62 2.93 -12.34
N GLY A 79 -12.11 3.27 -11.15
CA GLY A 79 -10.68 3.37 -10.90
C GLY A 79 -9.92 2.06 -11.17
N ILE A 80 -10.44 0.92 -10.70
CA ILE A 80 -9.87 -0.41 -10.97
C ILE A 80 -9.81 -0.71 -12.46
N LEU A 81 -10.86 -0.36 -13.21
CA LEU A 81 -10.90 -0.58 -14.67
C LEU A 81 -9.90 0.30 -15.41
N ILE A 82 -9.72 1.56 -14.99
CA ILE A 82 -8.74 2.48 -15.58
C ILE A 82 -7.30 2.02 -15.30
N ILE A 83 -7.00 1.64 -14.05
CA ILE A 83 -5.65 1.20 -13.65
C ILE A 83 -5.33 -0.19 -14.21
N GLY A 84 -6.34 -1.06 -14.28
CA GLY A 84 -6.23 -2.45 -14.66
C GLY A 84 -6.08 -3.38 -13.44
N HIS A 85 -7.00 -4.33 -13.30
CA HIS A 85 -7.03 -5.29 -12.20
C HIS A 85 -5.75 -6.12 -12.05
N LEU A 86 -5.11 -6.53 -13.17
CA LEU A 86 -3.84 -7.26 -13.13
C LEU A 86 -2.70 -6.39 -12.58
N LYS A 87 -2.65 -5.12 -12.97
CA LYS A 87 -1.63 -4.18 -12.47
C LYS A 87 -1.78 -3.99 -10.96
N ILE A 88 -3.01 -3.87 -10.47
CA ILE A 88 -3.30 -3.81 -9.03
C ILE A 88 -2.84 -5.09 -8.34
N ALA A 89 -3.18 -6.26 -8.87
CA ALA A 89 -2.79 -7.54 -8.28
C ALA A 89 -1.26 -7.70 -8.19
N PHE A 90 -0.52 -7.33 -9.24
CA PHE A 90 0.95 -7.41 -9.25
C PHE A 90 1.63 -6.37 -8.34
N SER A 91 0.94 -5.27 -7.98
CA SER A 91 1.42 -4.28 -7.01
C SER A 91 1.14 -4.66 -5.55
N SER A 92 0.56 -5.82 -5.28
CA SER A 92 0.16 -6.26 -3.93
C SER A 92 1.33 -6.64 -3.01
N SER A 93 2.54 -6.77 -3.55
CA SER A 93 3.76 -7.04 -2.80
C SER A 93 4.37 -5.77 -2.21
N ALA A 94 4.82 -5.85 -0.98
CA ALA A 94 5.53 -4.77 -0.31
C ALA A 94 6.98 -4.66 -0.78
N TRP A 95 7.50 -3.44 -0.76
CA TRP A 95 8.91 -3.18 -0.92
C TRP A 95 9.68 -3.72 0.29
N ARG A 96 10.82 -4.37 0.02
CA ARG A 96 11.66 -5.03 1.00
C ARG A 96 13.07 -4.50 0.95
N THR A 97 13.60 -4.14 2.11
CA THR A 97 14.94 -3.59 2.23
C THR A 97 15.97 -4.70 2.01
N GLN A 98 16.81 -4.52 0.99
CA GLN A 98 17.92 -5.45 0.75
C GLN A 98 19.21 -4.91 1.36
N LYS A 99 19.44 -3.59 1.22
CA LYS A 99 20.63 -2.94 1.75
C LYS A 99 20.29 -1.53 2.23
N VAL A 100 20.83 -1.15 3.39
CA VAL A 100 20.84 0.23 3.88
C VAL A 100 22.14 0.87 3.42
N ILE A 101 22.05 1.88 2.55
CA ILE A 101 23.22 2.54 1.98
C ILE A 101 23.68 3.67 2.92
N TYR A 102 22.73 4.52 3.33
CA TYR A 102 22.96 5.60 4.28
C TYR A 102 21.97 5.52 5.44
N GLN A 103 22.41 5.98 6.60
CA GLN A 103 21.59 6.20 7.78
C GLN A 103 21.79 7.63 8.26
N ASN A 104 20.71 8.29 8.67
CA ASN A 104 20.84 9.62 9.24
C ASN A 104 21.53 9.52 10.61
N GLY A 105 22.50 10.40 10.89
CA GLY A 105 23.31 10.38 12.10
C GLY A 105 22.55 10.70 13.40
N HIS A 106 21.37 11.30 13.30
CA HIS A 106 20.53 11.67 14.45
C HIS A 106 19.19 10.93 14.50
N LEU A 107 18.71 10.43 13.35
CA LEU A 107 17.38 9.83 13.21
C LEU A 107 17.48 8.41 12.67
N ASP A 108 17.46 7.41 13.56
CA ASP A 108 17.58 5.99 13.18
C ASP A 108 16.44 5.46 12.30
N PHE A 109 15.28 6.14 12.31
CA PHE A 109 14.14 5.81 11.45
C PHE A 109 14.22 6.46 10.06
N LYS A 110 15.26 7.25 9.78
CA LYS A 110 15.49 7.91 8.49
C LYS A 110 16.72 7.31 7.79
N LYS A 111 16.51 6.71 6.61
CA LYS A 111 17.54 5.92 5.91
C LYS A 111 17.46 6.12 4.39
N VAL A 112 18.55 5.81 3.70
CA VAL A 112 18.51 5.56 2.25
C VAL A 112 18.74 4.09 2.01
N GLU A 113 17.81 3.49 1.29
CA GLU A 113 17.72 2.04 1.16
C GLU A 113 17.65 1.62 -0.30
N PHE A 114 18.39 0.57 -0.61
CA PHE A 114 18.13 -0.25 -1.79
C PHE A 114 17.01 -1.23 -1.45
N GLN A 115 15.88 -1.06 -2.14
CA GLN A 115 14.67 -1.84 -1.94
C GLN A 115 14.34 -2.65 -3.19
N MET A 116 13.78 -3.83 -2.95
CA MET A 116 13.28 -4.72 -3.98
C MET A 116 11.83 -5.11 -3.69
N GLN A 117 11.03 -5.26 -4.74
CA GLN A 117 9.65 -5.72 -4.66
C GLN A 117 9.49 -6.91 -5.59
N ASP A 118 8.99 -8.01 -5.05
CA ASP A 118 8.67 -9.21 -5.83
C ASP A 118 7.33 -9.02 -6.56
N VAL A 119 7.37 -9.03 -7.89
CA VAL A 119 6.21 -8.86 -8.78
C VAL A 119 5.72 -10.23 -9.28
N GLY A 120 6.15 -11.32 -8.64
CA GLY A 120 5.84 -12.69 -9.00
C GLY A 120 6.52 -13.10 -10.30
N ALA A 121 5.76 -13.64 -11.25
CA ALA A 121 6.28 -14.12 -12.53
C ALA A 121 6.95 -13.03 -13.40
N LEU A 122 6.74 -11.75 -13.07
CA LEU A 122 7.36 -10.61 -13.74
C LEU A 122 8.75 -10.25 -13.17
N GLY A 123 9.22 -10.98 -12.16
CA GLY A 123 10.52 -10.77 -11.53
C GLY A 123 10.47 -9.72 -10.43
N TYR A 124 11.52 -8.90 -10.32
CA TYR A 124 11.68 -7.95 -9.21
C TYR A 124 11.80 -6.51 -9.71
N ASN A 125 11.02 -5.62 -9.11
CA ASN A 125 11.28 -4.19 -9.19
C ASN A 125 12.41 -3.84 -8.21
N LYS A 126 13.21 -2.84 -8.57
CA LYS A 126 14.36 -2.38 -7.79
C LYS A 126 14.34 -0.86 -7.72
N ARG A 127 14.69 -0.28 -6.56
CA ARG A 127 14.84 1.17 -6.41
C ARG A 127 15.80 1.51 -5.28
N ILE A 128 16.34 2.72 -5.33
CA ILE A 128 17.05 3.34 -4.22
C ILE A 128 16.24 4.56 -3.81
N VAL A 129 15.82 4.62 -2.55
CA VAL A 129 14.92 5.67 -2.04
C VAL A 129 15.33 6.09 -0.63
N GLU A 130 15.04 7.34 -0.31
CA GLU A 130 15.01 7.79 1.08
C GLU A 130 13.71 7.31 1.72
N VAL A 131 13.83 6.81 2.95
CA VAL A 131 12.75 6.22 3.72
C VAL A 131 12.71 6.88 5.09
N ILE A 132 11.51 7.30 5.49
CA ILE A 132 11.19 7.69 6.86
C ILE A 132 10.20 6.67 7.39
N TYR A 133 10.64 5.83 8.33
CA TYR A 133 9.78 4.86 8.98
C TYR A 133 8.83 5.57 9.96
N LEU A 134 7.54 5.42 9.73
CA LEU A 134 6.51 5.86 10.67
C LEU A 134 6.27 4.79 11.73
N THR A 135 6.19 3.54 11.29
CA THR A 135 6.03 2.32 12.10
C THR A 135 6.60 1.13 11.34
N ASP A 136 6.59 -0.07 11.94
CA ASP A 136 6.89 -1.31 11.22
C ASP A 136 5.89 -1.64 10.08
N LEU A 137 4.76 -0.93 10.04
CA LEU A 137 3.68 -1.15 9.08
C LEU A 137 3.70 -0.16 7.91
N PHE A 138 4.21 1.05 8.13
CA PHE A 138 4.11 2.17 7.19
C PHE A 138 5.38 2.99 7.15
N MET A 139 5.68 3.52 5.97
CA MET A 139 6.83 4.39 5.73
C MET A 139 6.46 5.52 4.77
N ILE A 140 7.23 6.60 4.78
CA ILE A 140 7.19 7.64 3.75
C ILE A 140 8.43 7.46 2.89
N VAL A 141 8.26 7.54 1.57
CA VAL A 141 9.37 7.45 0.62
C VAL A 141 9.56 8.74 -0.18
N SER A 142 10.82 9.07 -0.39
CA SER A 142 11.24 10.24 -1.18
C SER A 142 12.38 9.85 -2.13
N PRO A 143 12.53 10.56 -3.26
CA PRO A 143 13.73 10.45 -4.09
C PRO A 143 14.98 10.80 -3.27
N VAL A 144 16.08 10.11 -3.53
CA VAL A 144 17.38 10.44 -2.92
C VAL A 144 17.90 11.75 -3.51
N GLU A 145 18.33 12.66 -2.65
CA GLU A 145 18.95 13.91 -3.07
C GLU A 145 20.31 13.68 -3.75
N LYS A 146 20.66 14.51 -4.73
CA LYS A 146 21.85 14.32 -5.57
C LYS A 146 23.17 14.55 -4.83
N ASP A 147 23.13 15.35 -3.76
CA ASP A 147 24.27 15.83 -2.96
C ASP A 147 24.37 15.11 -1.61
N ILE A 148 23.76 13.92 -1.47
CA ILE A 148 23.69 13.21 -0.19
C ILE A 148 25.07 12.92 0.44
N ASP A 149 26.09 12.67 -0.38
CA ASP A 149 27.45 12.40 0.08
C ASP A 149 28.13 13.63 0.72
N ASP A 150 27.68 14.84 0.36
CA ASP A 150 28.25 16.10 0.87
C ASP A 150 27.57 16.54 2.19
N ARG A 151 26.51 15.85 2.62
CA ARG A 151 25.70 16.24 3.78
C ARG A 151 26.13 15.53 5.05
N VAL A 152 26.53 16.33 6.04
CA VAL A 152 27.03 15.88 7.35
C VAL A 152 26.03 15.01 8.12
N GLU A 153 24.72 15.18 7.86
CA GLU A 153 23.66 14.42 8.53
C GLU A 153 23.58 12.95 8.06
N TRP A 154 24.20 12.58 6.95
CA TRP A 154 24.14 11.24 6.40
C TRP A 154 25.45 10.48 6.63
N VAL A 155 25.32 9.30 7.25
CA VAL A 155 26.44 8.39 7.47
C VAL A 155 26.28 7.21 6.51
N LYS A 156 27.27 7.00 5.66
CA LYS A 156 27.32 5.83 4.78
C LYS A 156 27.62 4.58 5.61
N VAL A 157 26.74 3.59 5.55
CA VAL A 157 26.81 2.37 6.39
C VAL A 157 26.91 1.09 5.58
N ASP A 158 26.42 1.07 4.34
CA ASP A 158 26.48 -0.09 3.43
C ASP A 158 26.09 -1.44 4.09
N LYS A 159 25.05 -1.42 4.92
CA LYS A 159 24.61 -2.57 5.70
C LYS A 159 23.66 -3.46 4.90
N GLU A 160 24.06 -4.70 4.68
CA GLU A 160 23.18 -5.74 4.10
C GLU A 160 22.10 -6.16 5.10
N VAL A 161 20.86 -6.30 4.60
CA VAL A 161 19.68 -6.71 5.38
C VAL A 161 19.03 -7.94 4.76
N ASN A 162 18.88 -7.95 3.44
CA ASN A 162 18.30 -9.04 2.65
C ASN A 162 16.94 -9.53 3.18
N GLU A 163 15.96 -8.63 3.33
CA GLU A 163 14.62 -9.00 3.81
C GLU A 163 13.90 -10.03 2.91
N LEU A 164 14.32 -10.19 1.65
CA LEU A 164 13.76 -11.20 0.74
C LEU A 164 14.42 -12.57 0.87
N GLY A 165 15.52 -12.69 1.61
CA GLY A 165 16.26 -13.95 1.75
C GLY A 165 16.85 -14.46 0.44
N LEU A 166 17.12 -13.56 -0.52
CA LEU A 166 17.72 -13.92 -1.80
C LEU A 166 19.18 -14.30 -1.55
N LYS A 167 19.58 -15.51 -1.95
CA LYS A 167 21.01 -15.86 -1.99
C LYS A 167 21.63 -15.10 -3.15
N PHE A 168 22.68 -14.33 -2.87
CA PHE A 168 23.52 -13.72 -3.92
C PHE A 168 23.91 -14.83 -4.92
N LEU A 169 23.60 -14.64 -6.20
CA LEU A 169 24.18 -15.40 -7.31
C LEU A 169 25.59 -14.85 -7.59
#